data_AF-A0A4Q7MYZ2-F1
#
_entry.id   AF-A0A4Q7MYZ2-F1
#
_cell.length_a   1.000
_cell.length_b   1.000
_cell.length_c   1.000
_cell.angle_alpha   90.00
_cell.angle_beta   90.00
_cell.angle_gamma   90.00
#
_symmetry.space_group_name_H-M   'P 1'
#
loop_
_entity.id
_entity.type
_entity.pdbx_description
1 polymer ?
#
loop_
_entity_poly.entity_id
_entity_poly.type
_entity_poly.pdbx_seq_one_letter_code
_entity_poly.pdbx_strand_id
1 'polypeptide(L)' 'MQEIKISNKQEYLDKKYPFSSIPSLADKRYCMQCKSEIVVGEYKVFKDEQGKEIISCPNAPACSGTVMDWYKLH' A
#
# COMPACT_ATOMS: atom_id res chain seq x y z
N MET A 1 -11.36 10.74 2.86
CA MET A 1 -10.08 10.08 3.22
C MET A 1 -8.96 11.11 3.09
N GLN A 2 -8.03 11.13 4.04
CA GLN A 2 -6.87 12.04 4.06
C GLN A 2 -5.58 11.23 4.00
N GLU A 3 -4.63 11.62 3.14
CA GLU A 3 -3.29 11.02 3.11
C GLU A 3 -2.52 11.40 4.37
N ILE A 4 -1.93 10.41 5.04
CA ILE A 4 -1.05 10.61 6.20
C ILE A 4 0.37 10.14 5.88
N LYS A 5 1.36 10.87 6.39
CA LYS A 5 2.76 10.52 6.25
C LYS A 5 3.17 9.54 7.35
N ILE A 6 3.79 8.44 6.94
CA ILE A 6 4.34 7.42 7.84
C ILE A 6 5.86 7.56 7.86
N SER A 7 6.44 7.81 9.03
CA SER A 7 7.88 7.99 9.20
C SER A 7 8.67 6.69 9.04
N ASN A 8 8.21 5.60 9.66
CA ASN A 8 8.83 4.27 9.54
C ASN A 8 7.91 3.34 8.74
N LYS A 9 8.10 3.29 7.42
CA LYS A 9 7.23 2.52 6.53
C LYS A 9 7.37 1.01 6.72
N GLN A 10 8.55 0.47 7.00
CA GLN A 10 8.71 -0.98 7.17
C GLN A 10 7.96 -1.45 8.42
N GLU A 11 8.18 -0.78 9.57
CA GLU A 11 7.48 -1.13 10.82
C GLU A 11 5.95 -0.99 10.69
N TYR A 12 5.48 0.03 9.99
CA TYR A 12 4.06 0.20 9.75
C TYR A 12 3.51 -0.93 8.88
N LEU A 13 4.20 -1.27 7.80
CA LEU A 13 3.85 -2.38 6.93
C LEU A 13 3.80 -3.68 7.73
N ASP A 14 4.82 -3.98 8.54
CA ASP A 14 4.89 -5.19 9.37
C ASP A 14 3.70 -5.34 10.32
N LYS A 15 3.18 -4.22 10.86
CA LYS A 15 2.05 -4.21 11.80
C LYS A 15 0.67 -4.20 11.13
N LYS A 16 0.56 -3.65 9.91
CA LYS A 16 -0.73 -3.30 9.28
C LYS A 16 -1.00 -4.07 8.00
N TYR A 17 -0.03 -4.82 7.48
CA TYR A 17 -0.24 -5.64 6.29
C TYR A 17 -1.24 -6.77 6.60
N PRO A 18 -2.29 -6.97 5.79
CA PRO A 18 -3.37 -7.90 6.10
C PRO A 18 -3.02 -9.39 5.86
N PHE A 19 -1.82 -9.69 5.35
CA PHE A 19 -1.41 -11.04 4.98
C PHE A 19 -0.13 -11.46 5.73
N SER A 20 0.09 -12.78 5.84
CA SER A 20 1.25 -13.34 6.54
C SER A 20 2.59 -13.14 5.81
N SER A 21 2.57 -13.07 4.48
CA SER A 21 3.77 -12.85 3.65
C SER A 21 3.95 -11.36 3.36
N ILE A 22 4.53 -10.66 4.34
CA ILE A 22 4.77 -9.22 4.29
C ILE A 22 5.93 -8.94 3.30
N PRO A 23 5.73 -8.11 2.28
CA PRO A 23 6.80 -7.70 1.38
C PRO A 23 7.83 -6.80 2.07
N SER A 24 9.05 -6.81 1.55
CA SER A 24 10.03 -5.75 1.81
C SER A 24 9.62 -4.44 1.13
N LEU A 25 10.05 -3.29 1.65
CA LEU A 25 9.84 -2.00 0.97
C LEU A 25 10.49 -1.95 -0.44
N ALA A 26 11.54 -2.74 -0.68
CA ALA A 26 12.18 -2.81 -2.00
C ALA A 26 11.46 -3.78 -2.97
N ASP A 27 10.49 -4.56 -2.49
CA ASP A 27 9.78 -5.51 -3.34
C ASP A 27 8.92 -4.77 -4.37
N LYS A 28 8.79 -5.43 -5.53
CA LYS A 28 7.86 -5.03 -6.58
C LYS A 28 6.56 -5.80 -6.45
N ARG A 29 5.44 -5.12 -6.66
CA ARG A 29 4.10 -5.71 -6.77
C ARG A 29 3.40 -5.14 -7.99
N TYR A 30 2.40 -5.85 -8.49
CA TYR A 30 1.53 -5.33 -9.54
C TYR A 30 0.17 -4.97 -8.94
N CYS A 31 -0.32 -3.78 -9.25
CA CYS A 31 -1.63 -3.30 -8.80
C CYS A 31 -2.70 -3.61 -9.85
N MET A 32 -3.71 -4.42 -9.51
CA MET A 32 -4.79 -4.81 -10.42
C MET A 32 -5.60 -3.63 -10.96
N GLN A 33 -5.72 -2.54 -10.19
CA GLN A 33 -6.55 -1.39 -10.56
C GLN A 33 -5.90 -0.50 -11.62
N CYS A 34 -4.63 -0.11 -11.44
CA CYS A 34 -3.93 0.74 -12.41
C CYS A 34 -3.10 -0.04 -13.43
N LYS A 35 -3.04 -1.37 -13.31
CA LYS A 35 -2.30 -2.25 -14.22
C LYS A 35 -0.81 -1.90 -14.34
N SER A 36 -0.22 -1.42 -13.24
CA SER A 36 1.18 -1.00 -13.17
C SER A 36 1.94 -1.79 -12.12
N GLU A 37 3.22 -2.02 -12.40
CA GLU A 37 4.19 -2.40 -11.39
C GLU A 37 4.44 -1.21 -10.45
N ILE A 38 4.56 -1.51 -9.16
CA ILE A 38 4.78 -0.56 -8.09
C ILE A 38 5.92 -1.05 -7.19
N VAL A 39 6.67 -0.10 -6.63
CA VAL A 39 7.61 -0.39 -5.54
C VAL A 39 6.85 -0.28 -4.23
N VAL A 40 6.87 -1.35 -3.42
CA VAL A 40 6.07 -1.43 -2.18
C VAL A 40 6.34 -0.23 -1.28
N GLY A 41 7.60 0.16 -1.09
CA GLY A 41 7.99 1.27 -0.22
C GLY A 41 7.41 2.64 -0.59
N GLU A 42 6.87 2.80 -1.80
CA GLU A 42 6.22 4.03 -2.25
C GLU A 42 4.74 4.09 -1.88
N TYR A 43 4.22 3.08 -1.15
CA TYR A 43 2.82 3.06 -0.72
C TYR A 43 2.41 4.32 0.03
N LYS A 44 1.14 4.67 -0.12
CA LYS A 44 0.49 5.75 0.61
C LYS A 44 -0.42 5.20 1.67
N VAL A 45 -0.67 5.97 2.73
CA VAL A 45 -1.67 5.61 3.74
C VAL A 45 -2.75 6.66 3.77
N PHE A 46 -3.99 6.20 3.67
CA PHE A 46 -5.15 7.05 3.81
C PHE A 46 -5.90 6.71 5.08
N LYS A 47 -6.30 7.74 5.81
CA LYS A 47 -7.15 7.63 7.00
C LYS A 47 -8.56 8.12 6.67
N ASP A 48 -9.57 7.36 7.06
CA ASP A 48 -10.96 7.80 6.97
C ASP A 48 -11.41 8.56 8.23
N GLU A 49 -12.63 9.08 8.20
CA GLU A 49 -13.21 9.88 9.30
C GLU A 49 -13.43 9.05 10.58
N GLN A 50 -13.54 7.72 10.46
CA GLN A 50 -13.63 6.79 11.59
C GLN A 50 -12.26 6.39 12.13
N GLY A 51 -11.19 6.89 11.52
CA GLY A 51 -9.82 6.67 11.91
C GLY A 51 -9.20 5.37 11.38
N LYS A 52 -9.89 4.65 10.50
CA LYS A 52 -9.35 3.46 9.85
C LYS A 52 -8.30 3.87 8.83
N GLU A 53 -7.16 3.18 8.87
CA GLU A 53 -6.03 3.41 7.99
C GLU A 53 -5.97 2.34 6.90
N ILE A 54 -5.70 2.74 5.67
CA ILE A 54 -5.66 1.88 4.50
C ILE A 54 -4.34 2.10 3.78
N ILE A 55 -3.62 1.01 3.52
CA ILE A 55 -2.44 1.01 2.65
C ILE A 55 -2.94 1.03 1.20
N SER A 56 -2.51 2.05 0.45
CA SER A 56 -2.97 2.36 -0.90
C SER A 56 -1.84 2.39 -1.90
N CYS A 57 -2.21 2.18 -3.16
CA CYS A 57 -1.34 2.26 -4.33
C CYS A 57 -0.53 3.57 -4.33
N PRO A 58 0.76 3.56 -4.69
CA PRO A 58 1.57 4.78 -4.84
C PRO A 58 0.96 5.80 -5.81
N ASN A 59 0.23 5.31 -6.82
CA ASN A 59 -0.46 6.13 -7.81
C ASN A 59 -1.75 6.79 -7.29
N ALA A 60 -2.15 6.56 -6.04
CA ALA A 60 -3.25 7.30 -5.44
C ALA A 60 -2.93 8.81 -5.40
N PRO A 61 -3.91 9.72 -5.61
CA PRO A 61 -5.33 9.44 -5.74
C PRO A 61 -5.79 9.10 -7.17
N ALA A 62 -4.90 9.09 -8.17
CA ALA A 62 -5.26 8.71 -9.54
C ALA A 62 -5.62 7.21 -9.65
N CYS A 63 -5.13 6.39 -8.72
CA CYS A 63 -5.53 5.00 -8.55
C CYS A 63 -6.25 4.81 -7.20
N SER A 64 -7.35 4.06 -7.20
CA SER A 64 -8.10 3.65 -5.99
C SER A 64 -7.66 2.31 -5.40
N GLY A 65 -6.63 1.68 -5.97
CA GLY A 65 -6.13 0.38 -5.53
C GLY A 65 -5.56 0.42 -4.12
N THR A 66 -5.85 -0.62 -3.35
CA THR A 66 -5.36 -0.85 -2.00
C THR A 66 -4.35 -1.99 -1.98
N VAL A 67 -3.79 -2.26 -0.81
CA VAL A 67 -2.93 -3.43 -0.58
C VAL A 67 -3.59 -4.77 -0.96
N MET A 68 -4.92 -4.84 -0.94
CA MET A 68 -5.68 -6.03 -1.36
C MET A 68 -5.60 -6.27 -2.88
N ASP A 69 -5.30 -5.22 -3.66
CA ASP A 69 -5.22 -5.27 -5.11
C ASP A 69 -3.80 -5.63 -5.61
N TRP A 70 -2.86 -5.93 -4.71
CA TRP A 70 -1.45 -6.15 -5.04
C TRP A 70 -1.10 -7.62 -5.10
N TYR A 71 -0.39 -8.02 -6.17
CA TYR A 71 0.10 -9.39 -6.33
C TYR A 71 1.54 -9.43 -6.85
N LYS A 72 2.20 -10.58 -6.69
CA LYS A 72 3.50 -10.86 -7.30
C LYS A 72 3.27 -11.32 -8.73
N LEU A 73 3.99 -10.73 -9.69
CA LEU A 73 4.14 -11.34 -11.02
C LEU A 73 5.17 -12.47 -10.88
N HIS A 74 4.84 -13.64 -11.44
CA HIS A 74 5.66 -14.84 -11.39
C HIS A 74 6.96 -14.69 -12.16
#